data_AF-A0A2N2GPG5-F1
#
_entry.id   AF-A0A2N2GPG5-F1
#
_cell.length_a   1.000
_cell.length_b   1.000
_cell.length_c   1.000
_cell.angle_alpha   90.00
_cell.angle_beta   90.00
_cell.angle_gamma   90.00
#
_symmetry.space_group_name_H-M   'P 1'
#
loop_
_entity.id
_entity.type
_entity.pdbx_description
1 polymer ?
#
loop_
_entity_poly.entity_id
_entity_poly.type
_entity_poly.pdbx_seq_one_letter_code
_entity_poly.pdbx_strand_id
1 'polypeptide(L)' 'MTIANVLLVDDEVPFVEAMTRRLVKRDLEVVAAYSGAGALT' A
#
# COMPACT_ATOMS: atom_id res chain seq x y z
N MET A 1 -9.21 12.71 -9.02
CA MET A 1 -8.51 13.16 -7.79
C MET A 1 -8.66 12.01 -6.84
N THR A 2 -7.56 11.48 -6.31
CA THR A 2 -7.61 10.29 -5.45
C THR A 2 -8.37 10.60 -4.15
N ILE A 3 -9.08 9.61 -3.63
CA ILE A 3 -9.93 9.76 -2.43
C ILE A 3 -9.06 9.97 -1.18
N ALA A 4 -7.91 9.29 -1.14
CA ALA A 4 -6.91 9.40 -0.08
C ALA A 4 -5.57 8.83 -0.54
N ASN A 5 -4.52 9.20 0.21
CA ASN A 5 -3.19 8.59 0.12
C ASN A 5 -3.03 7.58 1.26
N VAL A 6 -2.62 6.36 0.93
CA VAL A 6 -2.53 5.24 1.87
C VAL A 6 -1.10 4.69 1.88
N LEU A 7 -0.48 4.64 3.06
CA LEU A 7 0.72 3.86 3.30
C LEU A 7 0.32 2.48 3.83
N LEU A 8 0.60 1.43 3.06
CA LEU A 8 0.31 0.05 3.41
C LEU A 8 1.61 -0.66 3.81
N VAL A 9 1.70 -1.08 5.08
CA VAL A 9 2.89 -1.73 5.65
C VAL A 9 2.51 -3.09 6.22
N ASP A 10 3.07 -4.15 5.65
CA ASP A 10 2.90 -5.53 6.10
C ASP A 10 4.06 -6.39 5.58
N ASP A 11 4.54 -7.39 6.32
CA ASP A 11 5.70 -8.22 5.91
C ASP A 11 5.32 -9.36 4.95
N GLU A 12 4.03 -9.61 4.74
CA GLU A 12 3.54 -10.55 3.74
C GLU A 12 3.44 -9.87 2.35
N VAL A 13 4.51 -9.97 1.54
CA VAL A 13 4.58 -9.37 0.20
C VAL A 13 3.35 -9.70 -0.69
N PRO A 14 2.91 -10.98 -0.81
CA PRO A 14 1.73 -11.30 -1.62
C PRO A 14 0.46 -10.58 -1.17
N PHE A 15 0.29 -10.36 0.14
CA PHE A 15 -0.85 -9.64 0.70
C PHE A 15 -0.81 -8.15 0.31
N VAL A 16 0.33 -7.50 0.53
CA VAL A 16 0.53 -6.07 0.21
C VAL A 16 0.27 -5.80 -1.27
N GLU A 17 0.80 -6.64 -2.16
CA GLU A 17 0.56 -6.50 -3.60
C GLU A 17 -0.91 -6.69 -3.97
N ALA A 18 -1.55 -7.71 -3.39
CA ALA A 18 -2.95 -8.01 -3.66
C ALA A 18 -3.89 -6.91 -3.14
N MET A 19 -3.55 -6.27 -2.02
CA MET A 19 -4.28 -5.13 -1.47
C MET A 19 -4.05 -3.86 -2.27
N THR A 20 -2.80 -3.58 -2.65
CA THR A 20 -2.45 -2.43 -3.53
C THR A 20 -3.28 -2.47 -4.81
N ARG A 21 -3.35 -3.62 -5.49
CA ARG A 21 -4.18 -3.79 -6.70
C ARG A 21 -5.67 -3.52 -6.45
N ARG A 22 -6.20 -3.86 -5.26
CA ARG A 22 -7.61 -3.66 -4.91
C ARG A 22 -7.91 -2.21 -4.54
N LEU A 23 -6.98 -1.51 -3.88
CA LEU A 23 -7.13 -0.14 -3.43
C LEU A 23 -6.96 0.86 -4.58
N VAL A 24 -6.00 0.63 -5.48
CA VAL A 24 -5.84 1.45 -6.70
C VAL A 24 -7.09 1.42 -7.58
N LYS A 25 -7.77 0.27 -7.69
CA LYS A 25 -9.07 0.15 -8.39
C LYS A 25 -10.19 0.98 -7.75
N ARG A 26 -10.01 1.46 -6.52
CA ARG A 26 -10.96 2.30 -5.77
C ARG A 26 -10.53 3.77 -5.75
N ASP A 27 -9.65 4.19 -6.65
CA ASP A 27 -9.15 5.56 -6.77
C ASP A 27 -8.38 6.05 -5.53
N LEU A 28 -7.64 5.13 -4.89
CA LEU A 28 -6.71 5.43 -3.81
C LEU A 28 -5.27 5.42 -4.34
N GLU A 29 -4.47 6.37 -3.89
CA GLU A 29 -3.02 6.35 -4.10
C GLU A 29 -2.38 5.52 -2.99
N VAL A 30 -1.60 4.49 -3.35
CA VAL A 30 -1.05 3.54 -2.37
C VAL A 30 0.46 3.50 -2.49
N VAL A 31 1.14 3.72 -1.35
CA VAL A 31 2.56 3.46 -1.17
C VAL A 31 2.68 2.18 -0.36
N ALA A 32 3.42 1.20 -0.88
CA ALA A 32 3.61 -0.10 -0.24
C ALA A 32 5.00 -0.17 0.42
N ALA A 33 5.06 -0.73 1.64
CA ALA A 33 6.29 -1.09 2.31
C ALA A 33 6.17 -2.50 2.91
N TYR A 34 7.26 -3.27 2.86
CA TYR A 34 7.27 -4.67 3.31
C TYR A 34 7.90 -4.87 4.69
N SER A 35 8.15 -3.77 5.40
CA SER A 35 8.65 -3.76 6.77
C SER A 35 8.43 -2.40 7.39
N GLY A 36 8.39 -2.33 8.73
CA GLY A 36 8.27 -1.05 9.44
C GLY A 36 9.42 -0.09 9.11
N ALA A 37 10.65 -0.58 9.00
CA ALA A 37 11.81 0.24 8.63
C ALA A 37 11.69 0.78 7.20
N GLY A 38 11.29 -0.07 6.24
CA GLY A 38 11.09 0.35 4.85
C GLY A 38 9.96 1.35 4.65
N ALA A 39 9.08 1.53 5.64
CA ALA A 39 8.02 2.54 5.62
C ALA A 39 8.46 3.93 6.09
N LEU A 40 9.63 4.03 6.73
CA LEU A 40 10.14 5.28 7.33
C LEU A 40 11.24 5.95 6.50
N THR A 41 11.72 5.29 5.45
CA THR A 41 12.77 5.75 4.53
C THR A 41 12.19 6.25 3.23
#